data_AF-A0A133UL02-F1
#
_entry.id   AF-A0A133UL02-F1
#
_cell.length_a   1.000
_cell.length_b   1.000
_cell.length_c   1.000
_cell.angle_alpha   90.00
_cell.angle_beta   90.00
_cell.angle_gamma   90.00
#
_symmetry.space_group_name_H-M   'P 1'
#
loop_
_entity.id
_entity.type
_entity.pdbx_description
1 polymer ?
#
loop_
_entity_poly.entity_id
_entity_poly.type
_entity_poly.pdbx_seq_one_letter_code
_entity_poly.pdbx_strand_id
1 'polypeptide(L)'
;MCGITGYFGAGKEVGKYLFDSLKRLEYRGYDSAGVAFVTDEGVEVRKDKGEIDEIQEKLDFENMEGNIGIGHCLHPETLVCTAAGDITKISELDNQKILSVDFGDVEVKNGRKQKLMKHKSPDYLYRVSTPFSDFKATGQHRVFVTEGDGVKEKKVADLNGSELIAVPRRLPHSSKSTKKFQDIPVERHYELDSELRDRLREARERNNDTRKDVERRTGVLAGYLARIERGERNSVEGQRLEKIERLYSDLNIKDEAEFTYLNPVDFPSEPNLDLLQIIGYHIGDGTFHSNRCIRFEDERKEILEEYSSLFKRVFDLSGKIHDRDGHFVLNINSKFLVDWFEKNIPDLFKLTGEEEIPEFVFKSSKEEISSFLKGIFDAEGGVASKARQVYIAMTNESLIKKIQYLLLKFGILSTFRREKKRRNWNDSYKLFINDQKSLKRFKNHIDFTAKGKQKRLDKLIQKTENLNFRYSSSPYKMNYLYHNYLKHTDVST
;
A
#
# COMPACT_ATOMS: atom_id res chain seq x y z
N MET A 1 -19.31 -27.22 3.29
CA MET A 1 -19.88 -26.21 2.37
C MET A 1 -20.17 -24.94 3.12
N CYS A 2 -19.95 -23.76 2.55
CA CYS A 2 -20.67 -22.56 2.98
C CYS A 2 -20.98 -21.74 1.72
N GLY A 3 -22.18 -21.95 1.19
CA GLY A 3 -22.85 -20.99 0.34
C GLY A 3 -23.81 -20.20 1.23
N ILE A 4 -24.19 -19.05 0.74
CA ILE A 4 -25.05 -18.14 1.44
C ILE A 4 -26.04 -17.62 0.41
N THR A 5 -27.19 -17.20 0.86
CA THR A 5 -28.18 -16.64 -0.02
C THR A 5 -28.76 -15.42 0.67
N GLY A 6 -29.08 -14.42 -0.13
CA GLY A 6 -29.70 -13.22 0.37
C GLY A 6 -30.89 -12.83 -0.47
N TYR A 7 -31.94 -12.43 0.21
CA TYR A 7 -33.20 -12.03 -0.40
C TYR A 7 -33.58 -10.65 0.15
N PHE A 8 -33.98 -9.73 -0.72
CA PHE A 8 -34.61 -8.47 -0.37
C PHE A 8 -35.73 -8.19 -1.37
N GLY A 9 -36.98 -8.18 -0.92
CA GLY A 9 -38.12 -7.98 -1.81
C GLY A 9 -39.40 -7.72 -1.05
N ALA A 10 -40.26 -6.84 -1.59
CA ALA A 10 -41.57 -6.54 -1.01
C ALA A 10 -42.61 -7.57 -1.49
N GLY A 11 -43.25 -8.27 -0.55
CA GLY A 11 -44.46 -9.06 -0.81
C GLY A 11 -44.25 -10.47 -1.35
N LYS A 12 -43.18 -11.18 -0.95
CA LYS A 12 -43.00 -12.61 -1.26
C LYS A 12 -42.40 -13.38 -0.07
N GLU A 13 -42.75 -14.67 0.00
CA GLU A 13 -42.32 -15.66 0.99
C GLU A 13 -40.79 -15.81 1.06
N VAL A 14 -40.14 -15.00 1.91
CA VAL A 14 -38.68 -14.99 2.12
C VAL A 14 -38.18 -16.33 2.63
N GLY A 15 -38.92 -16.96 3.53
CA GLY A 15 -38.62 -18.28 4.09
C GLY A 15 -38.39 -19.32 3.00
N LYS A 16 -39.35 -19.46 2.10
CA LYS A 16 -39.29 -20.39 0.95
C LYS A 16 -38.12 -20.12 0.02
N TYR A 17 -37.85 -18.86 -0.30
CA TYR A 17 -36.73 -18.49 -1.18
C TYR A 17 -35.37 -18.80 -0.55
N LEU A 18 -35.22 -18.55 0.75
CA LEU A 18 -33.99 -18.85 1.47
C LEU A 18 -33.80 -20.36 1.63
N PHE A 19 -34.87 -21.11 1.94
CA PHE A 19 -34.86 -22.57 2.00
C PHE A 19 -34.47 -23.19 0.66
N ASP A 20 -35.16 -22.86 -0.43
CA ASP A 20 -34.86 -23.35 -1.78
C ASP A 20 -33.41 -23.05 -2.20
N SER A 21 -32.92 -21.87 -1.80
CA SER A 21 -31.54 -21.47 -2.06
C SER A 21 -30.55 -22.28 -1.23
N LEU A 22 -30.82 -22.51 0.06
CA LEU A 22 -29.97 -23.31 0.95
C LEU A 22 -29.95 -24.79 0.52
N LYS A 23 -31.09 -25.33 0.06
CA LYS A 23 -31.22 -26.68 -0.49
C LYS A 23 -30.42 -26.86 -1.78
N ARG A 24 -30.44 -25.86 -2.66
CA ARG A 24 -29.57 -25.83 -3.87
C ARG A 24 -28.09 -25.64 -3.56
N LEU A 25 -27.79 -25.17 -2.34
CA LEU A 25 -26.45 -25.04 -1.81
C LEU A 25 -26.01 -26.26 -1.00
N GLU A 26 -26.83 -27.31 -0.92
CA GLU A 26 -26.53 -28.58 -0.26
C GLU A 26 -25.73 -29.53 -1.18
N TYR A 27 -24.79 -30.28 -0.60
CA TYR A 27 -23.92 -31.26 -1.24
C TYR A 27 -23.39 -32.23 -0.18
N ARG A 28 -23.73 -33.51 -0.34
CA ARG A 28 -23.38 -34.63 0.56
C ARG A 28 -23.92 -34.52 2.00
N GLY A 29 -25.14 -34.01 2.20
CA GLY A 29 -25.86 -34.03 3.49
C GLY A 29 -25.09 -33.41 4.66
N TYR A 30 -24.92 -32.08 4.69
CA TYR A 30 -24.06 -31.43 5.70
C TYR A 30 -24.79 -31.06 7.00
N ASP A 31 -24.09 -31.33 8.10
CA ASP A 31 -24.44 -31.28 9.53
C ASP A 31 -24.93 -29.97 10.19
N SER A 32 -25.25 -28.87 9.49
CA SER A 32 -25.89 -27.66 10.09
C SER A 32 -26.28 -26.55 9.11
N ALA A 33 -27.40 -25.86 9.36
CA ALA A 33 -27.91 -24.72 8.61
C ALA A 33 -28.56 -23.66 9.51
N GLY A 34 -28.69 -22.42 9.02
CA GLY A 34 -29.40 -21.38 9.74
C GLY A 34 -29.72 -20.16 8.90
N VAL A 35 -30.80 -19.48 9.28
CA VAL A 35 -31.34 -18.28 8.63
C VAL A 35 -31.55 -17.18 9.67
N ALA A 36 -31.40 -15.93 9.23
CA ALA A 36 -31.65 -14.75 10.03
C ALA A 36 -32.52 -13.79 9.21
N PHE A 37 -33.56 -13.25 9.85
CA PHE A 37 -34.59 -12.45 9.19
C PHE A 37 -35.05 -11.31 10.09
N VAL A 38 -35.63 -10.28 9.45
CA VAL A 38 -36.10 -9.07 10.11
C VAL A 38 -37.63 -9.13 10.20
N THR A 39 -38.15 -9.04 11.42
CA THR A 39 -39.58 -8.92 11.76
C THR A 39 -39.86 -7.54 12.36
N ASP A 40 -41.14 -7.22 12.56
CA ASP A 40 -41.56 -5.97 13.22
C ASP A 40 -41.15 -5.91 14.71
N GLU A 41 -40.84 -7.05 15.33
CA GLU A 41 -40.42 -7.17 16.73
C GLU A 41 -38.88 -7.27 16.89
N GLY A 42 -38.13 -7.44 15.80
CA GLY A 42 -36.67 -7.50 15.80
C GLY A 42 -36.06 -8.52 14.84
N VAL A 43 -34.80 -8.89 15.07
CA VAL A 43 -34.10 -9.90 14.27
C VAL A 43 -34.26 -11.26 14.93
N GLU A 44 -34.93 -12.17 14.24
CA GLU A 44 -35.07 -13.55 14.68
C GLU A 44 -34.09 -14.44 13.91
N VAL A 45 -33.50 -15.41 14.62
CA VAL A 45 -32.45 -16.30 14.08
C VAL A 45 -32.81 -17.73 14.42
N ARG A 46 -32.88 -18.58 13.40
CA ARG A 46 -33.12 -20.02 13.54
C ARG A 46 -31.94 -20.79 12.95
N LYS A 47 -31.31 -21.66 13.73
CA LYS A 47 -30.17 -22.47 13.29
C LYS A 47 -30.11 -23.81 14.03
N ASP A 48 -29.73 -24.87 13.35
CA ASP A 48 -29.51 -26.19 13.94
C ASP A 48 -28.46 -27.00 13.18
N LYS A 49 -28.21 -28.21 13.69
CA LYS A 49 -27.40 -29.25 13.09
C LYS A 49 -28.28 -30.32 12.40
N GLY A 50 -27.86 -30.84 11.25
CA GLY A 50 -28.60 -31.82 10.43
C GLY A 50 -28.66 -31.47 8.94
N GLU A 51 -29.24 -32.36 8.12
CA GLU A 51 -29.50 -32.09 6.69
C GLU A 51 -30.50 -30.95 6.51
N ILE A 52 -30.49 -30.25 5.36
CA ILE A 52 -31.31 -29.03 5.20
C ILE A 52 -32.82 -29.32 5.32
N ASP A 53 -33.25 -30.49 4.86
CA ASP A 53 -34.65 -30.93 4.92
C ASP A 53 -35.06 -31.28 6.36
N GLU A 54 -34.17 -31.89 7.16
CA GLU A 54 -34.43 -32.19 8.58
C GLU A 54 -34.49 -30.90 9.43
N ILE A 55 -33.58 -29.96 9.15
CA ILE A 55 -33.56 -28.67 9.83
C ILE A 55 -34.79 -27.85 9.45
N GLN A 56 -35.25 -27.93 8.20
CA GLN A 56 -36.49 -27.32 7.74
C GLN A 56 -37.69 -27.85 8.52
N GLU A 57 -37.85 -29.18 8.67
CA GLU A 57 -38.96 -29.74 9.45
C GLU A 57 -38.93 -29.32 10.93
N LYS A 58 -37.73 -29.15 11.50
CA LYS A 58 -37.55 -28.82 12.92
C LYS A 58 -37.71 -27.33 13.23
N LEU A 59 -37.23 -26.46 12.35
CA LEU A 59 -37.13 -25.01 12.58
C LEU A 59 -38.04 -24.19 11.67
N ASP A 60 -38.75 -24.83 10.74
CA ASP A 60 -39.76 -24.27 9.86
C ASP A 60 -39.30 -23.00 9.12
N PHE A 61 -38.27 -23.15 8.27
CA PHE A 61 -37.73 -22.03 7.49
C PHE A 61 -38.69 -21.50 6.43
N GLU A 62 -39.45 -22.36 5.76
CA GLU A 62 -40.37 -21.96 4.69
C GLU A 62 -41.48 -20.98 5.14
N ASN A 63 -41.99 -21.14 6.36
CA ASN A 63 -43.09 -20.31 6.89
C ASN A 63 -42.62 -19.04 7.63
N MET A 64 -41.34 -18.67 7.50
CA MET A 64 -40.82 -17.46 8.13
C MET A 64 -41.26 -16.22 7.35
N GLU A 65 -41.96 -15.31 8.03
CA GLU A 65 -42.49 -14.06 7.46
C GLU A 65 -41.46 -12.90 7.57
N GLY A 66 -41.27 -12.13 6.50
CA GLY A 66 -40.32 -10.99 6.47
C GLY A 66 -39.94 -10.56 5.05
N ASN A 67 -38.99 -9.62 4.91
CA ASN A 67 -38.58 -9.08 3.59
C ASN A 67 -37.06 -9.12 3.30
N ILE A 68 -36.17 -9.60 4.22
CA ILE A 68 -34.68 -9.43 4.13
C ILE A 68 -33.84 -10.61 4.73
N GLY A 69 -32.75 -11.10 4.08
CA GLY A 69 -31.71 -12.05 4.59
C GLY A 69 -30.39 -12.16 3.72
N ILE A 70 -29.20 -12.71 4.18
CA ILE A 70 -27.84 -12.74 3.47
C ILE A 70 -26.78 -13.83 3.93
N GLY A 71 -25.71 -14.11 3.11
CA GLY A 71 -24.25 -14.23 3.51
C GLY A 71 -23.13 -14.05 2.37
N HIS A 72 -21.78 -14.33 2.54
CA HIS A 72 -20.73 -15.07 1.67
C HIS A 72 -19.27 -14.97 2.19
N CYS A 73 -18.25 -15.69 1.64
CA CYS A 73 -16.82 -15.60 2.07
C CYS A 73 -15.67 -15.76 1.01
N LEU A 74 -14.48 -15.18 1.30
CA LEU A 74 -13.18 -15.21 0.58
C LEU A 74 -12.01 -15.57 1.52
N HIS A 75 -10.79 -15.81 0.99
CA HIS A 75 -9.58 -16.02 1.82
C HIS A 75 -9.23 -14.76 2.65
N PRO A 76 -8.79 -14.89 3.93
CA PRO A 76 -8.58 -13.75 4.84
C PRO A 76 -7.56 -12.71 4.35
N GLU A 77 -6.53 -13.15 3.61
CA GLU A 77 -5.48 -12.26 3.07
C GLU A 77 -5.87 -11.54 1.77
N THR A 78 -7.10 -11.72 1.26
CA THR A 78 -7.53 -11.02 0.04
C THR A 78 -7.62 -9.52 0.30
N LEU A 79 -6.95 -8.72 -0.52
CA LEU A 79 -7.02 -7.26 -0.46
C LEU A 79 -8.36 -6.77 -1.04
N VAL A 80 -8.99 -5.84 -0.32
CA VAL A 80 -10.26 -5.22 -0.68
C VAL A 80 -10.09 -3.70 -0.66
N CYS A 81 -10.65 -3.03 -1.68
CA CYS A 81 -10.69 -1.57 -1.71
C CYS A 81 -11.98 -1.06 -1.06
N THR A 82 -11.84 -0.22 -0.04
CA THR A 82 -12.99 0.44 0.60
C THR A 82 -13.50 1.58 -0.26
N ALA A 83 -14.77 1.97 -0.07
CA ALA A 83 -15.33 3.15 -0.72
C ALA A 83 -14.66 4.46 -0.27
N ALA A 84 -13.93 4.45 0.85
CA ALA A 84 -13.11 5.57 1.29
C ALA A 84 -11.78 5.67 0.52
N GLY A 85 -11.45 4.65 -0.28
CA GLY A 85 -10.24 4.60 -1.10
C GLY A 85 -9.09 3.81 -0.49
N ASP A 86 -9.28 3.22 0.70
CA ASP A 86 -8.31 2.40 1.41
C ASP A 86 -8.17 1.02 0.79
N ILE A 87 -7.05 0.36 1.07
CA ILE A 87 -6.80 -1.03 0.71
C ILE A 87 -6.43 -1.79 1.99
N THR A 88 -7.26 -2.76 2.36
CA THR A 88 -7.09 -3.57 3.57
C THR A 88 -7.35 -5.04 3.27
N LYS A 89 -6.92 -5.93 4.17
CA LYS A 89 -7.26 -7.34 4.06
C LYS A 89 -8.73 -7.53 4.40
N ILE A 90 -9.39 -8.49 3.75
CA ILE A 90 -10.79 -8.79 4.06
C ILE A 90 -10.97 -9.19 5.54
N SER A 91 -9.97 -9.83 6.15
CA SER A 91 -9.94 -10.21 7.58
C SER A 91 -9.91 -9.03 8.56
N GLU A 92 -9.55 -7.85 8.08
CA GLU A 92 -9.42 -6.60 8.85
C GLU A 92 -10.59 -5.64 8.59
N LEU A 93 -11.55 -6.03 7.75
CA LEU A 93 -12.76 -5.23 7.53
C LEU A 93 -13.59 -5.15 8.81
N ASP A 94 -13.94 -3.93 9.18
CA ASP A 94 -14.80 -3.56 10.28
C ASP A 94 -15.83 -2.51 9.81
N ASN A 95 -16.97 -3.01 9.34
CA ASN A 95 -18.16 -2.20 9.02
C ASN A 95 -17.94 -1.06 8.01
N GLN A 96 -16.87 -1.12 7.18
CA GLN A 96 -16.64 -0.14 6.13
C GLN A 96 -17.50 -0.43 4.89
N LYS A 97 -17.76 0.62 4.10
CA LYS A 97 -18.30 0.47 2.74
C LYS A 97 -17.21 -0.03 1.82
N ILE A 98 -17.52 -0.99 0.94
CA ILE A 98 -16.60 -1.47 -0.11
C ILE A 98 -17.00 -0.91 -1.47
N LEU A 99 -16.09 -0.88 -2.43
CA LEU A 99 -16.45 -0.61 -3.83
C LEU A 99 -17.19 -1.81 -4.42
N SER A 100 -18.24 -1.53 -5.21
CA SER A 100 -19.02 -2.53 -5.94
C SER A 100 -19.24 -2.10 -7.38
N VAL A 101 -19.47 -3.05 -8.29
CA VAL A 101 -19.85 -2.74 -9.67
C VAL A 101 -21.36 -2.91 -9.81
N ASP A 102 -22.00 -1.94 -10.43
CA ASP A 102 -23.37 -2.08 -10.91
C ASP A 102 -23.33 -2.63 -12.34
N PHE A 103 -23.91 -3.79 -12.59
CA PHE A 103 -23.88 -4.42 -13.93
C PHE A 103 -24.89 -3.81 -14.90
N GLY A 104 -25.79 -2.93 -14.45
CA GLY A 104 -26.70 -2.20 -15.34
C GLY A 104 -25.97 -1.19 -16.22
N ASP A 105 -25.00 -0.47 -15.65
CA ASP A 105 -24.18 0.54 -16.34
C ASP A 105 -22.67 0.21 -16.37
N VAL A 106 -22.26 -0.89 -15.71
CA VAL A 106 -20.86 -1.35 -15.61
C VAL A 106 -19.96 -0.29 -14.98
N GLU A 107 -20.51 0.50 -14.05
CA GLU A 107 -19.76 1.50 -13.29
C GLU A 107 -19.41 1.02 -11.88
N VAL A 108 -18.23 1.46 -11.40
CA VAL A 108 -17.81 1.24 -10.02
C VAL A 108 -18.49 2.29 -9.15
N LYS A 109 -19.30 1.83 -8.19
CA LYS A 109 -20.06 2.67 -7.26
C LYS A 109 -19.66 2.40 -5.81
N ASN A 110 -20.01 3.33 -4.93
CA ASN A 110 -19.89 3.14 -3.49
C ASN A 110 -20.89 2.08 -3.04
N GLY A 111 -20.39 0.93 -2.61
CA GLY A 111 -21.21 -0.14 -2.07
C GLY A 111 -21.72 0.14 -0.66
N ARG A 112 -22.47 -0.82 -0.13
CA ARG A 112 -23.02 -0.79 1.24
C ARG A 112 -21.96 -1.15 2.27
N LYS A 113 -22.21 -0.81 3.55
CA LYS A 113 -21.38 -1.24 4.67
C LYS A 113 -21.39 -2.77 4.74
N GLN A 114 -20.23 -3.37 4.92
CA GLN A 114 -20.07 -4.82 4.96
C GLN A 114 -19.70 -5.27 6.37
N LYS A 115 -20.36 -6.31 6.85
CA LYS A 115 -20.00 -6.97 8.11
C LYS A 115 -19.07 -8.15 7.83
N LEU A 116 -17.96 -8.24 8.56
CA LEU A 116 -17.05 -9.37 8.43
C LEU A 116 -17.67 -10.64 9.02
N MET A 117 -17.70 -11.71 8.22
CA MET A 117 -18.10 -13.05 8.64
C MET A 117 -16.90 -13.99 8.51
N LYS A 118 -16.55 -14.70 9.59
CA LYS A 118 -15.44 -15.66 9.63
C LYS A 118 -16.00 -17.08 9.70
N HIS A 119 -15.42 -18.02 8.95
CA HIS A 119 -15.79 -19.44 8.94
C HIS A 119 -14.52 -20.30 8.79
N LYS A 120 -14.61 -21.60 9.11
CA LYS A 120 -13.48 -22.53 8.98
C LYS A 120 -13.22 -22.85 7.51
N SER A 121 -11.97 -22.73 7.06
CA SER A 121 -11.58 -23.04 5.68
C SER A 121 -11.79 -24.52 5.35
N PRO A 122 -12.22 -24.85 4.11
CA PRO A 122 -12.17 -26.23 3.63
C PRO A 122 -10.73 -26.72 3.46
N ASP A 123 -10.56 -28.03 3.28
CA ASP A 123 -9.25 -28.69 3.11
C ASP A 123 -8.48 -28.19 1.88
N TYR A 124 -9.21 -27.77 0.84
CA TYR A 124 -8.61 -27.28 -0.41
C TYR A 124 -9.27 -25.99 -0.87
N LEU A 125 -8.44 -25.07 -1.37
CA LEU A 125 -8.85 -23.83 -2.03
C LEU A 125 -8.37 -23.82 -3.47
N TYR A 126 -9.14 -23.18 -4.33
CA TYR A 126 -8.79 -22.93 -5.72
C TYR A 126 -7.98 -21.63 -5.80
N ARG A 127 -6.88 -21.65 -6.54
CA ARG A 127 -6.21 -20.42 -6.97
C ARG A 127 -6.61 -20.13 -8.40
N VAL A 128 -7.29 -19.00 -8.61
CA VAL A 128 -7.64 -18.51 -9.93
C VAL A 128 -6.63 -17.45 -10.33
N SER A 129 -5.97 -17.68 -11.47
CA SER A 129 -4.94 -16.79 -12.00
C SER A 129 -5.39 -16.22 -13.33
N THR A 130 -5.31 -14.91 -13.47
CA THR A 130 -5.56 -14.17 -14.73
C THR A 130 -4.29 -13.39 -15.10
N PRO A 131 -4.17 -12.89 -16.35
CA PRO A 131 -3.08 -11.97 -16.66
C PRO A 131 -3.07 -10.73 -15.76
N PHE A 132 -4.24 -10.25 -15.34
CA PHE A 132 -4.34 -9.08 -14.47
C PHE A 132 -3.83 -9.38 -13.06
N SER A 133 -4.36 -10.40 -12.38
CA SER A 133 -3.99 -10.77 -11.01
C SER A 133 -4.41 -12.20 -10.68
N ASP A 134 -4.17 -12.63 -9.45
CA ASP A 134 -4.61 -13.92 -8.92
C ASP A 134 -5.26 -13.79 -7.54
N PHE A 135 -6.19 -14.71 -7.25
CA PHE A 135 -6.85 -14.80 -5.96
C PHE A 135 -7.09 -16.26 -5.55
N LYS A 136 -7.31 -16.47 -4.25
CA LYS A 136 -7.69 -17.77 -3.68
C LYS A 136 -9.13 -17.73 -3.20
N ALA A 137 -9.90 -18.74 -3.55
CA ALA A 137 -11.29 -18.86 -3.14
C ALA A 137 -11.73 -20.32 -3.04
N THR A 138 -12.88 -20.56 -2.42
CA THR A 138 -13.53 -21.89 -2.44
C THR A 138 -14.07 -22.18 -3.84
N GLY A 139 -14.25 -23.45 -4.18
CA GLY A 139 -14.84 -23.83 -5.47
C GLY A 139 -16.25 -23.27 -5.70
N GLN A 140 -17.00 -23.00 -4.62
CA GLN A 140 -18.35 -22.43 -4.68
C GLN A 140 -18.36 -20.90 -4.82
N HIS A 141 -17.22 -20.23 -4.62
CA HIS A 141 -17.14 -18.78 -4.82
C HIS A 141 -17.51 -18.46 -6.27
N ARG A 142 -18.35 -17.43 -6.47
CA ARG A 142 -18.79 -17.03 -7.80
C ARG A 142 -17.95 -15.86 -8.30
N VAL A 143 -17.53 -15.95 -9.55
CA VAL A 143 -16.92 -14.86 -10.29
C VAL A 143 -17.85 -14.42 -11.40
N PHE A 144 -17.69 -13.16 -11.80
CA PHE A 144 -18.38 -12.61 -12.95
C PHE A 144 -17.57 -12.90 -14.22
N VAL A 145 -18.15 -13.64 -15.15
CA VAL A 145 -17.56 -13.97 -16.44
C VAL A 145 -18.38 -13.35 -17.56
N THR A 146 -17.75 -13.00 -18.68
CA THR A 146 -18.48 -12.54 -19.86
C THR A 146 -19.01 -13.73 -20.65
N GLU A 147 -20.30 -13.77 -20.93
CA GLU A 147 -20.92 -14.83 -21.75
C GLU A 147 -21.97 -14.23 -22.70
N GLY A 148 -21.71 -14.32 -24.00
CA GLY A 148 -22.54 -13.66 -25.01
C GLY A 148 -22.39 -12.14 -24.92
N ASP A 149 -23.47 -11.46 -24.56
CA ASP A 149 -23.61 -10.00 -24.51
C ASP A 149 -23.68 -9.49 -23.07
N GLY A 150 -23.65 -10.40 -22.09
CA GLY A 150 -23.89 -10.11 -20.69
C GLY A 150 -22.79 -10.61 -19.77
N VAL A 151 -22.91 -10.19 -18.51
CA VAL A 151 -22.12 -10.72 -17.40
C VAL A 151 -22.94 -11.81 -16.72
N LYS A 152 -22.34 -12.98 -16.53
CA LYS A 152 -22.93 -14.07 -15.76
C LYS A 152 -22.05 -14.46 -14.59
N GLU A 153 -22.68 -14.98 -13.56
CA GLU A 153 -21.96 -15.60 -12.46
C GLU A 153 -21.60 -17.04 -12.79
N LYS A 154 -20.35 -17.40 -12.52
CA LYS A 154 -19.86 -18.77 -12.64
C LYS A 154 -19.09 -19.17 -11.38
N LYS A 155 -19.26 -20.40 -10.90
CA LYS A 155 -18.50 -20.88 -9.75
C LYS A 155 -17.04 -21.07 -10.13
N VAL A 156 -16.13 -20.85 -9.20
CA VAL A 156 -14.69 -21.05 -9.39
C VAL A 156 -14.37 -22.50 -9.77
N ALA A 157 -15.08 -23.48 -9.19
CA ALA A 157 -14.91 -24.89 -9.53
C ALA A 157 -15.30 -25.24 -10.98
N ASP A 158 -16.14 -24.41 -11.61
CA ASP A 158 -16.64 -24.64 -12.97
C ASP A 158 -15.78 -23.94 -14.04
N LEU A 159 -14.79 -23.13 -13.63
CA LEU A 159 -13.88 -22.46 -14.54
C LEU A 159 -12.96 -23.48 -15.23
N ASN A 160 -12.82 -23.36 -16.55
CA ASN A 160 -11.93 -24.23 -17.33
C ASN A 160 -10.73 -23.46 -17.92
N GLY A 161 -10.63 -22.16 -17.66
CA GLY A 161 -9.51 -21.31 -18.05
C GLY A 161 -9.70 -20.60 -19.39
N SER A 162 -10.82 -20.83 -20.08
CA SER A 162 -11.17 -20.09 -21.30
C SER A 162 -12.03 -18.85 -21.03
N GLU A 163 -12.55 -18.71 -19.80
CA GLU A 163 -13.45 -17.62 -19.43
C GLU A 163 -12.72 -16.29 -19.26
N LEU A 164 -13.39 -15.20 -19.66
CA LEU A 164 -12.94 -13.84 -19.36
C LEU A 164 -13.60 -13.38 -18.07
N ILE A 165 -12.81 -13.32 -17.00
CA ILE A 165 -13.26 -12.83 -15.69
C ILE A 165 -13.28 -11.30 -15.72
N ALA A 166 -14.38 -10.71 -15.26
CA ALA A 166 -14.54 -9.27 -15.17
C ALA A 166 -13.59 -8.69 -14.11
N VAL A 167 -12.86 -7.64 -14.49
CA VAL A 167 -11.96 -6.88 -13.62
C VAL A 167 -12.20 -5.39 -13.78
N PRO A 168 -12.07 -4.58 -12.71
CA PRO A 168 -12.23 -3.14 -12.83
C PRO A 168 -11.12 -2.57 -13.72
N ARG A 169 -11.49 -1.71 -14.68
CA ARG A 169 -10.50 -1.03 -15.54
C ARG A 169 -9.93 0.24 -14.93
N ARG A 170 -10.65 0.79 -13.95
CA ARG A 170 -10.32 2.02 -13.26
C ARG A 170 -11.00 1.99 -11.90
N LEU A 171 -10.33 2.53 -10.89
CA LEU A 171 -10.93 2.76 -9.59
C LEU A 171 -11.37 4.22 -9.46
N PRO A 172 -12.53 4.48 -8.82
CA PRO A 172 -12.90 5.83 -8.44
C PRO A 172 -11.83 6.38 -7.48
N HIS A 173 -11.66 7.68 -7.54
CA HIS A 173 -10.70 8.38 -6.70
C HIS A 173 -11.39 9.58 -6.07
N SER A 174 -11.47 9.59 -4.75
CA SER A 174 -11.82 10.76 -3.96
C SER A 174 -10.60 11.15 -3.13
N SER A 175 -10.00 12.29 -3.43
CA SER A 175 -8.95 12.87 -2.59
C SER A 175 -9.58 13.33 -1.28
N LYS A 176 -9.10 12.78 -0.15
CA LYS A 176 -9.52 13.14 1.21
C LYS A 176 -8.38 13.04 2.22
N SER A 177 -7.11 13.05 1.78
CA SER A 177 -6.01 12.97 2.74
C SER A 177 -6.01 14.21 3.63
N THR A 178 -6.21 13.97 4.93
CA THR A 178 -6.13 14.97 5.99
C THR A 178 -4.84 14.79 6.81
N LYS A 179 -3.85 14.07 6.27
CA LYS A 179 -2.61 13.77 7.00
C LYS A 179 -1.91 15.07 7.32
N LYS A 180 -1.87 15.40 8.62
CA LYS A 180 -0.98 16.39 9.18
C LYS A 180 0.21 15.69 9.79
N PHE A 181 1.40 16.18 9.49
CA PHE A 181 2.62 15.74 10.15
C PHE A 181 2.83 16.53 11.43
N GLN A 182 3.35 15.84 12.44
CA GLN A 182 3.73 16.44 13.70
C GLN A 182 5.17 16.87 13.62
N ASP A 183 5.44 18.07 14.12
CA ASP A 183 6.81 18.50 14.36
C ASP A 183 7.47 17.60 15.41
N ILE A 184 8.79 17.53 15.32
CA ILE A 184 9.64 16.97 16.36
C ILE A 184 10.44 18.10 17.00
N PRO A 185 10.76 18.00 18.29
CA PRO A 185 11.66 18.96 18.91
C PRO A 185 13.04 18.85 18.23
N VAL A 186 13.47 19.92 17.58
CA VAL A 186 14.88 20.06 17.15
C VAL A 186 15.69 20.47 18.37
N GLU A 187 16.71 19.70 18.68
CA GLU A 187 17.48 19.90 19.90
C GLU A 187 18.40 21.12 19.77
N ARG A 188 18.29 22.04 20.73
CA ARG A 188 19.16 23.20 20.82
C ARG A 188 20.56 22.75 21.23
N HIS A 189 21.56 23.28 20.56
CA HIS A 189 22.94 23.17 20.97
C HIS A 189 23.41 24.52 21.50
N TYR A 190 24.02 24.51 22.67
CA TYR A 190 24.53 25.71 23.33
C TYR A 190 26.03 25.79 23.07
N GLU A 191 26.50 26.89 22.50
CA GLU A 191 27.91 27.18 22.35
C GLU A 191 28.46 27.66 23.71
N LEU A 192 29.45 26.96 24.22
CA LEU A 192 30.15 27.33 25.44
C LEU A 192 31.48 27.95 25.03
N ASP A 193 31.61 29.26 25.24
CA ASP A 193 32.87 29.97 25.18
C ASP A 193 33.83 29.52 26.31
N SER A 194 35.02 30.13 26.38
CA SER A 194 35.98 29.80 27.43
C SER A 194 35.44 30.01 28.85
N GLU A 195 34.66 31.08 29.06
CA GLU A 195 34.14 31.44 30.38
C GLU A 195 33.10 30.42 30.85
N LEU A 196 32.15 30.08 29.99
CA LEU A 196 31.10 29.10 30.28
C LEU A 196 31.69 27.69 30.50
N ARG A 197 32.74 27.32 29.76
CA ARG A 197 33.46 26.05 29.98
C ARG A 197 34.19 26.02 31.31
N ASP A 198 34.85 27.11 31.67
CA ASP A 198 35.56 27.20 32.93
C ASP A 198 34.58 27.16 34.10
N ARG A 199 33.43 27.86 34.02
CA ARG A 199 32.32 27.75 34.98
C ARG A 199 31.82 26.33 35.16
N LEU A 200 31.62 25.60 34.06
CA LEU A 200 31.22 24.19 34.08
C LEU A 200 32.26 23.33 34.83
N ARG A 201 33.55 23.54 34.55
CA ARG A 201 34.65 22.84 35.21
C ARG A 201 34.72 23.17 36.71
N GLU A 202 34.61 24.45 37.05
CA GLU A 202 34.64 24.94 38.42
C GLU A 202 33.44 24.46 39.24
N ALA A 203 32.24 24.40 38.65
CA ALA A 203 31.07 23.83 39.32
C ALA A 203 31.29 22.37 39.69
N ARG A 204 31.85 21.57 38.77
CA ARG A 204 32.21 20.18 39.03
C ARG A 204 33.26 20.07 40.14
N GLU A 205 34.30 20.89 40.09
CA GLU A 205 35.40 20.87 41.06
C GLU A 205 34.97 21.34 42.46
N ARG A 206 34.14 22.38 42.55
CA ARG A 206 33.53 22.84 43.81
C ARG A 206 32.70 21.74 44.48
N ASN A 207 32.06 20.88 43.71
CA ASN A 207 31.29 19.74 44.21
C ASN A 207 32.13 18.48 44.48
N ASN A 208 33.45 18.53 44.27
CA ASN A 208 34.37 17.38 44.34
C ASN A 208 33.97 16.19 43.43
N ASP A 209 33.23 16.46 42.36
CA ASP A 209 32.80 15.43 41.42
C ASP A 209 33.92 15.14 40.40
N THR A 210 34.27 13.87 40.23
CA THR A 210 35.06 13.48 39.06
C THR A 210 34.16 13.48 37.83
N ARG A 211 34.74 13.52 36.62
CA ARG A 211 33.95 13.37 35.38
C ARG A 211 33.18 12.05 35.34
N LYS A 212 33.69 11.00 35.99
CA LYS A 212 33.03 9.70 36.12
C LYS A 212 31.84 9.74 37.08
N ASP A 213 31.89 10.58 38.11
CA ASP A 213 30.75 10.79 39.00
C ASP A 213 29.63 11.54 38.29
N VAL A 214 29.97 12.55 37.48
CA VAL A 214 29.00 13.23 36.60
C VAL A 214 28.35 12.23 35.63
N GLU A 215 29.14 11.36 34.99
CA GLU A 215 28.62 10.31 34.10
C GLU A 215 27.65 9.37 34.82
N ARG A 216 27.99 8.93 36.04
CA ARG A 216 27.12 8.04 36.84
C ARG A 216 25.81 8.72 37.23
N ARG A 217 25.83 10.02 37.55
CA ARG A 217 24.67 10.77 38.05
C ARG A 217 23.77 11.32 36.94
N THR A 218 24.33 11.64 35.77
CA THR A 218 23.60 12.30 34.67
C THR A 218 23.46 11.44 33.42
N GLY A 219 24.28 10.39 33.27
CA GLY A 219 24.42 9.63 32.03
C GLY A 219 25.22 10.36 30.94
N VAL A 220 25.75 11.56 31.19
CA VAL A 220 26.60 12.27 30.24
C VAL A 220 28.02 11.70 30.32
N LEU A 221 28.48 11.06 29.24
CA LEU A 221 29.77 10.35 29.20
C LEU A 221 30.94 11.23 29.68
N ALA A 222 31.80 10.70 30.56
CA ALA A 222 32.95 11.43 31.09
C ALA A 222 33.89 11.92 29.97
N GLY A 223 34.04 11.13 28.91
CA GLY A 223 34.82 11.50 27.72
C GLY A 223 34.18 12.64 26.92
N TYR A 224 32.85 12.74 26.90
CA TYR A 224 32.15 13.87 26.28
C TYR A 224 32.42 15.15 27.07
N LEU A 225 32.24 15.09 28.40
CA LEU A 225 32.49 16.23 29.30
C LEU A 225 33.95 16.69 29.25
N ALA A 226 34.91 15.77 29.23
CA ALA A 226 36.33 16.10 29.12
C ALA A 226 36.66 16.89 27.85
N ARG A 227 36.04 16.55 26.71
CA ARG A 227 36.22 17.27 25.45
C ARG A 227 35.64 18.68 25.50
N ILE A 228 34.50 18.85 26.18
CA ILE A 228 33.92 20.18 26.43
C ILE A 228 34.88 21.02 27.28
N GLU A 229 35.26 20.53 28.46
CA GLU A 229 36.13 21.27 29.39
C GLU A 229 37.50 21.63 28.80
N ARG A 230 38.03 20.82 27.87
CA ARG A 230 39.29 21.10 27.16
C ARG A 230 39.13 22.01 25.93
N GLY A 231 37.91 22.40 25.56
CA GLY A 231 37.65 23.17 24.35
C GLY A 231 37.84 22.38 23.04
N GLU A 232 37.96 21.06 23.10
CA GLU A 232 37.98 20.17 21.92
C GLU A 232 36.58 20.02 21.28
N ARG A 233 35.55 20.49 21.99
CA ARG A 233 34.18 20.60 21.53
C ARG A 233 33.56 21.83 22.18
N ASN A 234 33.06 22.75 21.37
CA ASN A 234 32.50 24.01 21.86
C ASN A 234 30.99 23.96 22.09
N SER A 235 30.28 23.01 21.47
CA SER A 235 28.82 22.90 21.58
C SER A 235 28.33 21.71 22.42
N VAL A 236 27.41 22.00 23.34
CA VAL A 236 26.73 21.02 24.20
C VAL A 236 25.27 20.84 23.77
N GLU A 237 24.86 19.59 23.69
CA GLU A 237 23.48 19.18 23.41
C GLU A 237 22.54 19.60 24.56
N GLY A 238 21.41 20.26 24.25
CA GLY A 238 20.54 20.89 25.24
C GLY A 238 20.02 19.97 26.33
N GLN A 239 19.62 18.73 26.02
CA GLN A 239 19.22 17.77 27.05
C GLN A 239 20.39 17.35 27.95
N ARG A 240 21.61 17.27 27.41
CA ARG A 240 22.80 16.97 28.22
C ARG A 240 23.16 18.13 29.13
N LEU A 241 23.10 19.36 28.61
CA LEU A 241 23.34 20.56 29.39
C LEU A 241 22.30 20.66 30.52
N GLU A 242 21.02 20.41 30.23
CA GLU A 242 19.98 20.41 31.26
C GLU A 242 20.20 19.35 32.34
N LYS A 243 20.66 18.15 31.97
CA LYS A 243 21.03 17.12 32.97
C LYS A 243 22.18 17.58 33.85
N ILE A 244 23.14 18.34 33.31
CA ILE A 244 24.27 18.89 34.06
C ILE A 244 23.83 20.07 34.92
N GLU A 245 22.99 20.98 34.43
CA GLU A 245 22.45 22.10 35.23
C GLU A 245 21.50 21.63 36.33
N ARG A 246 20.78 20.52 36.14
CA ARG A 246 20.05 19.88 37.26
C ARG A 246 20.99 19.36 38.34
N LEU A 247 22.23 19.00 37.97
CA LEU A 247 23.27 18.59 38.92
C LEU A 247 23.92 19.81 39.61
N TYR A 248 24.15 20.87 38.84
CA TYR A 248 24.79 22.12 39.25
C TYR A 248 23.87 23.30 38.92
N SER A 249 22.91 23.55 39.81
CA SER A 249 21.81 24.49 39.57
C SER A 249 22.23 25.96 39.49
N ASP A 250 23.48 26.29 39.83
CA ASP A 250 24.05 27.63 39.76
C ASP A 250 24.71 27.94 38.41
N LEU A 251 24.76 26.97 37.48
CA LEU A 251 25.44 27.15 36.20
C LEU A 251 24.73 28.11 35.25
N ASN A 252 23.39 28.04 35.13
CA ASN A 252 22.54 28.85 34.24
C ASN A 252 23.12 29.09 32.82
N ILE A 253 23.90 28.13 32.29
CA ILE A 253 24.56 28.24 30.98
C ILE A 253 23.50 28.37 29.88
N LYS A 254 22.35 27.70 29.99
CA LYS A 254 21.27 27.80 29.00
C LYS A 254 20.67 29.20 28.85
N ASP A 255 20.79 30.05 29.87
CA ASP A 255 20.26 31.41 29.86
C ASP A 255 21.23 32.42 29.22
N GLU A 256 22.53 32.10 29.24
CA GLU A 256 23.61 32.99 28.80
C GLU A 256 24.24 32.57 27.46
N ALA A 257 24.33 31.27 27.20
CA ALA A 257 24.98 30.73 26.02
C ALA A 257 24.17 31.03 24.75
N GLU A 258 24.86 31.45 23.69
CA GLU A 258 24.28 31.46 22.36
C GLU A 258 23.89 30.02 21.97
N PHE A 259 22.64 29.85 21.51
CA PHE A 259 22.19 28.56 21.02
C PHE A 259 22.09 28.55 19.49
N THR A 260 22.47 27.42 18.91
CA THR A 260 22.27 27.11 17.50
C THR A 260 21.40 25.87 17.37
N TYR A 261 20.67 25.78 16.26
CA TYR A 261 20.08 24.51 15.83
C TYR A 261 21.11 23.81 14.96
N LEU A 262 21.62 22.67 15.42
CA LEU A 262 22.52 21.86 14.60
C LEU A 262 21.67 21.18 13.54
N ASN A 263 21.90 21.48 12.25
CA ASN A 263 21.10 21.00 11.11
C ASN A 263 19.67 21.59 11.12
N PRO A 264 19.44 22.82 10.62
CA PRO A 264 18.09 23.30 10.37
C PRO A 264 17.42 22.34 9.38
N VAL A 265 16.34 21.70 9.81
CA VAL A 265 15.54 20.82 8.99
C VAL A 265 14.16 21.43 8.92
N ASP A 266 13.71 21.72 7.71
CA ASP A 266 12.33 22.14 7.50
C ASP A 266 11.44 20.90 7.53
N PHE A 267 10.43 20.89 8.40
CA PHE A 267 9.47 19.79 8.45
C PHE A 267 8.19 20.20 7.73
N PRO A 268 7.78 19.48 6.67
CA PRO A 268 6.51 19.75 6.04
C PRO A 268 5.39 19.39 7.01
N SER A 269 4.37 20.24 7.12
CA SER A 269 3.18 19.97 7.96
C SER A 269 2.15 19.09 7.26
N GLU A 270 2.27 18.92 5.94
CA GLU A 270 1.37 18.14 5.08
C GLU A 270 2.15 17.37 4.00
N PRO A 271 1.57 16.30 3.45
CA PRO A 271 1.99 15.69 2.19
C PRO A 271 2.26 16.73 1.10
N ASN A 272 3.33 16.54 0.33
CA ASN A 272 3.60 17.30 -0.88
C ASN A 272 4.27 16.41 -1.93
N LEU A 273 4.29 16.86 -3.19
CA LEU A 273 4.74 16.06 -4.32
C LEU A 273 6.17 15.53 -4.16
N ASP A 274 7.11 16.38 -3.74
CA ASP A 274 8.51 16.01 -3.59
C ASP A 274 8.70 15.00 -2.45
N LEU A 275 8.01 15.21 -1.31
CA LEU A 275 8.02 14.27 -0.20
C LEU A 275 7.49 12.90 -0.62
N LEU A 276 6.39 12.86 -1.37
CA LEU A 276 5.79 11.60 -1.80
C LEU A 276 6.69 10.84 -2.76
N GLN A 277 7.42 11.55 -3.64
CA GLN A 277 8.44 10.94 -4.49
C GLN A 277 9.61 10.36 -3.66
N ILE A 278 10.09 11.08 -2.64
CA ILE A 278 11.11 10.58 -1.69
C ILE A 278 10.63 9.30 -1.00
N ILE A 279 9.40 9.30 -0.46
CA ILE A 279 8.80 8.14 0.21
C ILE A 279 8.71 6.96 -0.76
N GLY A 280 8.27 7.20 -2.01
CA GLY A 280 8.16 6.16 -3.02
C GLY A 280 9.50 5.52 -3.36
N TYR A 281 10.55 6.33 -3.55
CA TYR A 281 11.90 5.81 -3.79
C TYR A 281 12.43 5.04 -2.58
N HIS A 282 12.15 5.54 -1.37
CA HIS A 282 12.60 4.89 -0.15
C HIS A 282 12.04 3.47 0.01
N ILE A 283 10.78 3.25 -0.36
CA ILE A 283 10.15 1.93 -0.32
C ILE A 283 10.79 0.93 -1.30
N GLY A 284 11.39 1.42 -2.40
CA GLY A 284 12.11 0.58 -3.36
C GLY A 284 13.55 0.30 -2.91
N ASP A 285 14.39 1.33 -2.99
CA ASP A 285 15.86 1.21 -2.82
C ASP A 285 16.40 2.07 -1.66
N GLY A 286 15.53 2.53 -0.76
CA GLY A 286 15.95 3.32 0.39
C GLY A 286 16.26 2.49 1.62
N THR A 287 17.10 3.05 2.49
CA THR A 287 17.36 2.46 3.81
C THR A 287 17.63 3.54 4.85
N PHE A 288 17.05 3.40 6.02
CA PHE A 288 17.53 4.08 7.23
C PHE A 288 18.81 3.40 7.72
N HIS A 289 19.95 3.76 7.10
CA HIS A 289 21.25 3.13 7.37
C HIS A 289 21.71 3.24 8.83
N SER A 290 21.27 4.30 9.51
CA SER A 290 21.40 4.46 10.97
C SER A 290 20.31 5.39 11.47
N ASN A 291 20.23 5.58 12.79
CA ASN A 291 19.37 6.59 13.42
C ASN A 291 19.74 8.06 13.08
N ARG A 292 20.66 8.29 12.14
CA ARG A 292 21.10 9.62 11.67
C ARG A 292 21.30 9.70 10.16
N CYS A 293 21.02 8.64 9.41
CA CYS A 293 21.37 8.59 8.00
C CYS A 293 20.30 7.86 7.20
N ILE A 294 19.71 8.57 6.23
CA ILE A 294 18.94 7.97 5.14
C ILE A 294 19.89 7.77 3.97
N ARG A 295 19.90 6.56 3.41
CA ARG A 295 20.75 6.19 2.29
C ARG A 295 19.92 5.74 1.10
N PHE A 296 20.23 6.30 -0.07
CA PHE A 296 19.74 5.84 -1.38
C PHE A 296 20.93 5.36 -2.22
N GLU A 297 20.78 4.25 -2.92
CA GLU A 297 21.79 3.68 -3.80
C GLU A 297 21.24 3.55 -5.23
N ASP A 298 22.01 3.96 -6.25
CA ASP A 298 21.60 3.84 -7.65
C ASP A 298 22.83 3.77 -8.56
N GLU A 299 22.74 3.00 -9.66
CA GLU A 299 23.75 2.98 -10.72
C GLU A 299 23.86 4.33 -11.46
N ARG A 300 22.84 5.18 -11.37
CA ARG A 300 22.71 6.44 -12.11
C ARG A 300 22.89 7.63 -11.16
N LYS A 301 24.05 8.27 -11.20
CA LYS A 301 24.34 9.48 -10.41
C LYS A 301 23.30 10.59 -10.58
N GLU A 302 22.80 10.80 -11.80
CA GLU A 302 21.79 11.83 -12.12
C GLU A 302 20.48 11.66 -11.31
N ILE A 303 20.13 10.41 -10.95
CA ILE A 303 18.97 10.14 -10.11
C ILE A 303 19.24 10.61 -8.69
N LEU A 304 20.39 10.23 -8.12
CA LEU A 304 20.76 10.64 -6.76
C LEU A 304 20.93 12.16 -6.62
N GLU A 305 21.39 12.85 -7.68
CA GLU A 305 21.44 14.32 -7.73
C GLU A 305 20.03 14.94 -7.67
N GLU A 306 19.05 14.38 -8.39
CA GLU A 306 17.65 14.81 -8.28
C GLU A 306 17.11 14.55 -6.87
N TYR A 307 17.29 13.35 -6.31
CA TYR A 307 16.80 13.05 -4.96
C TYR A 307 17.47 13.92 -3.89
N SER A 308 18.76 14.23 -4.01
CA SER A 308 19.40 15.22 -3.14
C SER A 308 18.76 16.60 -3.27
N SER A 309 18.30 16.97 -4.46
CA SER A 309 17.56 18.22 -4.69
C SER A 309 16.15 18.17 -4.10
N LEU A 310 15.46 17.01 -4.16
CA LEU A 310 14.18 16.81 -3.47
C LEU A 310 14.32 17.01 -1.96
N PHE A 311 15.33 16.38 -1.34
CA PHE A 311 15.61 16.57 0.09
C PHE A 311 15.91 18.04 0.42
N LYS A 312 16.62 18.77 -0.47
CA LYS A 312 16.89 20.19 -0.28
C LYS A 312 15.62 21.03 -0.36
N ARG A 313 14.68 20.72 -1.26
CA ARG A 313 13.42 21.45 -1.38
C ARG A 313 12.44 21.17 -0.23
N VAL A 314 12.39 19.93 0.24
CA VAL A 314 11.42 19.52 1.29
C VAL A 314 11.93 19.82 2.69
N PHE A 315 13.22 19.60 2.94
CA PHE A 315 13.78 19.56 4.29
C PHE A 315 14.94 20.56 4.51
N ASP A 316 15.25 21.38 3.51
CA ASP A 316 16.45 22.23 3.46
C ASP A 316 17.80 21.47 3.58
N LEU A 317 17.79 20.15 3.41
CA LEU A 317 18.95 19.27 3.58
C LEU A 317 19.52 18.80 2.24
N SER A 318 20.82 18.96 2.04
CA SER A 318 21.55 18.38 0.90
C SER A 318 22.36 17.15 1.34
N GLY A 319 22.35 16.11 0.51
CA GLY A 319 23.12 14.90 0.76
C GLY A 319 24.50 14.92 0.14
N LYS A 320 25.32 13.96 0.56
CA LYS A 320 26.62 13.69 -0.08
C LYS A 320 26.51 12.44 -0.95
N ILE A 321 26.94 12.56 -2.19
CA ILE A 321 27.00 11.43 -3.14
C ILE A 321 28.43 10.92 -3.22
N HIS A 322 28.60 9.62 -3.07
CA HIS A 322 29.87 8.92 -3.17
C HIS A 322 29.79 7.83 -4.24
N ASP A 323 30.91 7.57 -4.91
CA ASP A 323 31.07 6.42 -5.81
C ASP A 323 31.42 5.17 -4.99
N ARG A 324 30.85 4.02 -5.37
CA ARG A 324 31.09 2.74 -4.74
C ARG A 324 31.01 1.63 -5.79
N ASP A 325 32.16 1.19 -6.31
CA ASP A 325 32.32 0.01 -7.17
C ASP A 325 31.16 -0.26 -8.13
N GLY A 326 30.93 0.68 -9.05
CA GLY A 326 29.94 0.53 -10.13
C GLY A 326 28.53 1.04 -9.82
N HIS A 327 28.29 1.58 -8.62
CA HIS A 327 27.08 2.33 -8.28
C HIS A 327 27.41 3.56 -7.43
N PHE A 328 26.42 4.42 -7.21
CA PHE A 328 26.53 5.62 -6.40
C PHE A 328 25.67 5.51 -5.15
N VAL A 329 26.09 6.21 -4.10
CA VAL A 329 25.42 6.23 -2.79
C VAL A 329 25.18 7.66 -2.35
N LEU A 330 23.92 8.04 -2.12
CA LEU A 330 23.50 9.30 -1.52
C LEU A 330 23.25 9.10 -0.03
N ASN A 331 23.97 9.83 0.81
CA ASN A 331 23.73 9.87 2.25
C ASN A 331 23.14 11.22 2.67
N ILE A 332 21.93 11.20 3.23
CA ILE A 332 21.27 12.33 3.90
C ILE A 332 21.49 12.17 5.40
N ASN A 333 22.40 12.95 5.97
CA ASN A 333 22.78 12.85 7.37
C ASN A 333 21.98 13.84 8.23
N SER A 334 20.98 13.35 8.96
CA SER A 334 20.25 14.13 9.95
C SER A 334 19.53 13.21 10.93
N LYS A 335 19.84 13.36 12.23
CA LYS A 335 19.09 12.66 13.29
C LYS A 335 17.62 13.09 13.30
N PHE A 336 17.40 14.40 13.25
CA PHE A 336 16.05 14.97 13.30
C PHE A 336 15.20 14.49 12.12
N LEU A 337 15.77 14.39 10.92
CA LEU A 337 15.03 13.86 9.79
C LEU A 337 14.59 12.40 9.99
N VAL A 338 15.49 11.54 10.49
CA VAL A 338 15.16 10.13 10.77
C VAL A 338 14.10 10.03 11.86
N ASP A 339 14.26 10.76 12.97
CA ASP A 339 13.27 10.81 14.07
C ASP A 339 11.89 11.33 13.58
N TRP A 340 11.89 12.29 12.64
CA TRP A 340 10.65 12.82 12.06
C TRP A 340 9.93 11.77 11.23
N PHE A 341 10.66 11.03 10.37
CA PHE A 341 10.08 9.92 9.62
C PHE A 341 9.56 8.82 10.55
N GLU A 342 10.31 8.46 11.59
CA GLU A 342 9.91 7.42 12.55
C GLU A 342 8.59 7.80 13.25
N LYS A 343 8.46 9.06 13.67
CA LYS A 343 7.25 9.57 14.31
C LYS A 343 6.06 9.68 13.35
N ASN A 344 6.28 10.16 12.13
CA ASN A 344 5.21 10.55 11.22
C ASN A 344 4.79 9.46 10.23
N ILE A 345 5.73 8.60 9.84
CA ILE A 345 5.60 7.59 8.80
C ILE A 345 6.34 6.29 9.24
N PRO A 346 5.95 5.69 10.37
CA PRO A 346 6.63 4.50 10.92
C PRO A 346 6.61 3.29 9.98
N ASP A 347 5.68 3.23 9.02
CA ASP A 347 5.61 2.18 8.01
C ASP A 347 6.91 2.02 7.19
N LEU A 348 7.70 3.09 7.04
CA LEU A 348 8.97 3.05 6.31
C LEU A 348 10.11 2.36 7.08
N PHE A 349 9.93 2.07 8.37
CA PHE A 349 10.94 1.39 9.21
C PHE A 349 10.71 -0.12 9.29
N LYS A 350 9.68 -0.64 8.62
CA LYS A 350 9.43 -2.08 8.53
C LYS A 350 10.56 -2.77 7.78
N LEU A 351 10.85 -4.01 8.19
CA LEU A 351 11.93 -4.80 7.61
C LEU A 351 11.59 -5.25 6.18
N THR A 352 12.62 -5.65 5.44
CA THR A 352 12.44 -6.22 4.09
C THR A 352 11.51 -7.43 4.13
N GLY A 353 10.53 -7.46 3.23
CA GLY A 353 9.43 -8.44 3.20
C GLY A 353 8.17 -8.03 3.97
N GLU A 354 8.27 -7.02 4.84
CA GLU A 354 7.14 -6.44 5.60
C GLU A 354 6.87 -4.98 5.21
N GLU A 355 7.52 -4.49 4.15
CA GLU A 355 7.34 -3.13 3.65
C GLU A 355 5.87 -2.86 3.33
N GLU A 356 5.43 -1.63 3.63
CA GLU A 356 4.06 -1.24 3.44
C GLU A 356 3.95 0.18 2.87
N ILE A 357 2.90 0.40 2.08
CA ILE A 357 2.55 1.75 1.62
C ILE A 357 1.87 2.46 2.79
N PRO A 358 2.35 3.65 3.23
CA PRO A 358 1.70 4.40 4.30
C PRO A 358 0.23 4.66 3.97
N GLU A 359 -0.68 4.39 4.91
CA GLU A 359 -2.12 4.37 4.64
C GLU A 359 -2.64 5.67 4.00
N PHE A 360 -2.10 6.81 4.43
CA PHE A 360 -2.52 8.12 3.91
C PHE A 360 -2.29 8.29 2.41
N VAL A 361 -1.33 7.56 1.82
CA VAL A 361 -1.03 7.63 0.38
C VAL A 361 -2.22 7.13 -0.45
N PHE A 362 -3.00 6.16 0.03
CA PHE A 362 -4.17 5.67 -0.71
C PHE A 362 -5.28 6.74 -0.83
N LYS A 363 -5.31 7.69 0.11
CA LYS A 363 -6.27 8.79 0.24
C LYS A 363 -5.75 10.14 -0.28
N SER A 364 -4.45 10.22 -0.62
CA SER A 364 -3.77 11.40 -1.18
C SER A 364 -4.36 11.85 -2.53
N SER A 365 -4.00 13.04 -2.98
CA SER A 365 -4.40 13.53 -4.30
C SER A 365 -3.85 12.67 -5.43
N LYS A 366 -4.38 12.81 -6.65
CA LYS A 366 -3.84 12.05 -7.80
C LYS A 366 -2.41 12.47 -8.11
N GLU A 367 -2.09 13.74 -7.93
CA GLU A 367 -0.78 14.32 -8.16
C GLU A 367 0.22 13.77 -7.13
N GLU A 368 -0.17 13.69 -5.86
CA GLU A 368 0.64 13.07 -4.80
C GLU A 368 0.88 11.58 -5.04
N ILE A 369 -0.16 10.83 -5.39
CA ILE A 369 -0.02 9.39 -5.72
C ILE A 369 0.85 9.21 -6.96
N SER A 370 0.73 10.11 -7.94
CA SER A 370 1.56 10.14 -9.15
C SER A 370 3.05 10.28 -8.78
N SER A 371 3.40 11.27 -7.96
CA SER A 371 4.78 11.48 -7.48
C SER A 371 5.29 10.31 -6.66
N PHE A 372 4.44 9.74 -5.79
CA PHE A 372 4.77 8.52 -5.04
C PHE A 372 5.10 7.34 -5.95
N LEU A 373 4.26 7.07 -6.94
CA LEU A 373 4.50 6.01 -7.92
C LEU A 373 5.77 6.29 -8.73
N LYS A 374 6.03 7.55 -9.10
CA LYS A 374 7.27 7.93 -9.81
C LYS A 374 8.50 7.57 -8.99
N GLY A 375 8.46 7.82 -7.68
CA GLY A 375 9.52 7.42 -6.75
C GLY A 375 9.79 5.93 -6.77
N ILE A 376 8.74 5.12 -6.64
CA ILE A 376 8.82 3.66 -6.70
C ILE A 376 9.40 3.19 -8.04
N PHE A 377 8.95 3.76 -9.17
CA PHE A 377 9.42 3.36 -10.50
C PHE A 377 10.85 3.86 -10.83
N ASP A 378 11.32 4.92 -10.18
CA ASP A 378 12.70 5.37 -10.30
C ASP A 378 13.68 4.35 -9.72
N ALA A 379 13.34 3.81 -8.53
CA ALA A 379 14.04 2.74 -7.84
C ALA A 379 13.88 1.41 -8.59
N GLU A 380 12.70 0.79 -8.51
CA GLU A 380 12.48 -0.61 -8.89
C GLU A 380 11.93 -0.79 -10.32
N GLY A 381 11.56 0.30 -10.97
CA GLY A 381 10.94 0.29 -12.29
C GLY A 381 11.95 0.20 -13.44
N GLY A 382 11.50 -0.31 -14.60
CA GLY A 382 12.35 -0.42 -15.78
C GLY A 382 11.59 -0.42 -17.09
N VAL A 383 12.31 -0.15 -18.19
CA VAL A 383 11.76 -0.21 -19.56
C VAL A 383 12.41 -1.35 -20.33
N ALA A 384 11.71 -2.46 -20.50
CA ALA A 384 12.18 -3.59 -21.28
C ALA A 384 11.80 -3.41 -22.76
N SER A 385 12.57 -2.60 -23.49
CA SER A 385 12.27 -2.20 -24.88
C SER A 385 12.12 -3.38 -25.86
N LYS A 386 12.85 -4.50 -25.65
CA LYS A 386 12.70 -5.73 -26.46
C LYS A 386 11.38 -6.44 -26.19
N ALA A 387 11.01 -6.57 -24.91
CA ALA A 387 9.76 -7.19 -24.47
C ALA A 387 8.54 -6.24 -24.60
N ARG A 388 8.77 -5.00 -25.06
CA ARG A 388 7.76 -3.97 -25.25
C ARG A 388 6.91 -3.65 -24.01
N GLN A 389 7.57 -3.49 -22.87
CA GLN A 389 6.88 -3.25 -21.60
C GLN A 389 7.66 -2.34 -20.67
N VAL A 390 6.93 -1.55 -19.89
CA VAL A 390 7.39 -1.03 -18.60
C VAL A 390 7.14 -2.12 -17.56
N TYR A 391 8.05 -2.27 -16.60
CA TYR A 391 7.89 -3.24 -15.54
C TYR A 391 8.38 -2.71 -14.20
N ILE A 392 7.95 -3.36 -13.13
CA ILE A 392 8.50 -3.25 -11.78
C ILE A 392 8.54 -4.65 -11.19
N ALA A 393 9.57 -4.94 -10.40
CA ALA A 393 9.76 -6.23 -9.74
C ALA A 393 10.06 -6.01 -8.25
N MET A 394 9.42 -6.75 -7.36
CA MET A 394 9.67 -6.67 -5.91
C MET A 394 9.59 -8.07 -5.29
N THR A 395 10.01 -8.23 -4.04
CA THR A 395 9.92 -9.49 -3.29
C THR A 395 8.68 -9.57 -2.38
N ASN A 396 8.01 -8.44 -2.13
CA ASN A 396 6.80 -8.36 -1.32
C ASN A 396 5.52 -8.38 -2.20
N GLU A 397 4.73 -9.45 -2.10
CA GLU A 397 3.50 -9.64 -2.89
C GLU A 397 2.41 -8.63 -2.55
N SER A 398 2.25 -8.30 -1.26
CA SER A 398 1.24 -7.37 -0.78
C SER A 398 1.50 -5.98 -1.34
N LEU A 399 2.74 -5.50 -1.20
CA LEU A 399 3.18 -4.20 -1.68
C LEU A 399 2.97 -4.04 -3.18
N ILE A 400 3.41 -5.01 -3.99
CA ILE A 400 3.26 -4.89 -5.44
C ILE A 400 1.80 -4.95 -5.90
N LYS A 401 0.93 -5.71 -5.20
CA LYS A 401 -0.51 -5.70 -5.46
C LYS A 401 -1.10 -4.33 -5.09
N LYS A 402 -0.69 -3.72 -3.98
CA LYS A 402 -1.08 -2.35 -3.60
C LYS A 402 -0.64 -1.30 -4.64
N ILE A 403 0.57 -1.44 -5.20
CA ILE A 403 1.04 -0.60 -6.33
C ILE A 403 0.14 -0.79 -7.57
N GLN A 404 -0.23 -2.04 -7.90
CA GLN A 404 -1.17 -2.33 -9.00
C GLN A 404 -2.51 -1.62 -8.80
N TYR A 405 -3.04 -1.58 -7.58
CA TYR A 405 -4.26 -0.83 -7.28
C TYR A 405 -4.09 0.68 -7.43
N LEU A 406 -2.95 1.25 -7.03
CA LEU A 406 -2.68 2.68 -7.25
C LEU A 406 -2.61 3.01 -8.74
N LEU A 407 -1.99 2.15 -9.57
CA LEU A 407 -1.98 2.29 -11.03
C LEU A 407 -3.40 2.31 -11.63
N LEU A 408 -4.33 1.52 -11.08
CA LEU A 408 -5.74 1.52 -11.52
C LEU A 408 -6.47 2.85 -11.25
N LYS A 409 -6.04 3.66 -10.27
CA LYS A 409 -6.63 5.00 -10.05
C LYS A 409 -6.38 5.93 -11.25
N PHE A 410 -5.31 5.68 -12.00
CA PHE A 410 -4.98 6.35 -13.28
C PHE A 410 -5.52 5.60 -14.49
N GLY A 411 -6.19 4.46 -14.28
CA GLY A 411 -6.60 3.55 -15.35
C GLY A 411 -5.41 2.91 -16.08
N ILE A 412 -4.27 2.77 -15.42
CA ILE A 412 -3.10 2.06 -15.95
C ILE A 412 -3.31 0.58 -15.63
N LEU A 413 -3.55 -0.22 -16.66
CA LEU A 413 -3.66 -1.65 -16.53
C LEU A 413 -2.26 -2.26 -16.49
N SER A 414 -2.06 -3.20 -15.57
CA SER A 414 -0.82 -3.95 -15.47
C SER A 414 -1.10 -5.43 -15.30
N THR A 415 -0.24 -6.26 -15.88
CA THR A 415 -0.24 -7.71 -15.73
C THR A 415 0.58 -8.08 -14.51
N PHE A 416 0.02 -8.87 -13.59
CA PHE A 416 0.74 -9.40 -12.44
C PHE A 416 1.32 -10.79 -12.74
N ARG A 417 2.58 -11.02 -12.35
CA ARG A 417 3.22 -12.32 -12.47
C ARG A 417 4.00 -12.66 -11.20
N ARG A 418 3.81 -13.89 -10.74
CA ARG A 418 4.67 -14.52 -9.73
C ARG A 418 5.77 -15.32 -10.43
N GLU A 419 7.02 -15.08 -10.06
CA GLU A 419 8.18 -15.86 -10.48
C GLU A 419 8.80 -16.54 -9.27
N LYS A 420 8.66 -17.87 -9.22
CA LYS A 420 9.33 -18.70 -8.20
C LYS A 420 10.80 -18.79 -8.54
N LYS A 421 11.68 -18.30 -7.66
CA LYS A 421 13.13 -18.45 -7.85
C LYS A 421 13.59 -19.86 -7.42
N ARG A 422 14.74 -20.28 -7.96
CA ARG A 422 15.41 -21.52 -7.55
C ARG A 422 16.05 -21.36 -6.16
N ARG A 423 16.47 -22.48 -5.56
CA ARG A 423 17.00 -22.62 -4.19
C ARG A 423 17.88 -21.41 -3.76
N ASN A 424 17.60 -20.85 -2.57
CA ASN A 424 18.27 -19.71 -1.89
C ASN A 424 17.83 -18.29 -2.27
N TRP A 425 16.80 -18.10 -3.10
CA TRP A 425 16.28 -16.76 -3.41
C TRP A 425 14.77 -16.67 -3.14
N ASN A 426 14.33 -15.52 -2.62
CA ASN A 426 12.92 -15.22 -2.42
C ASN A 426 12.15 -15.22 -3.76
N ASP A 427 10.87 -15.58 -3.70
CA ASP A 427 9.95 -15.38 -4.82
C ASP A 427 9.96 -13.91 -5.25
N SER A 428 9.86 -13.67 -6.56
CA SER A 428 9.75 -12.32 -7.11
C SER A 428 8.37 -12.14 -7.72
N TYR A 429 7.80 -10.96 -7.50
CA TYR A 429 6.51 -10.55 -8.01
C TYR A 429 6.73 -9.38 -8.96
N LYS A 430 6.02 -9.37 -10.08
CA LYS A 430 6.24 -8.37 -11.14
C LYS A 430 4.93 -7.81 -11.65
N LEU A 431 4.94 -6.52 -11.97
CA LEU A 431 3.93 -5.89 -12.79
C LEU A 431 4.52 -5.52 -14.14
N PHE A 432 3.71 -5.71 -15.19
CA PHE A 432 4.07 -5.31 -16.54
C PHE A 432 2.98 -4.42 -17.14
N ILE A 433 3.39 -3.28 -17.69
CA ILE A 433 2.54 -2.39 -18.47
C ILE A 433 3.02 -2.51 -19.92
N ASN A 434 2.21 -3.14 -20.76
CA ASN A 434 2.59 -3.44 -22.15
C ASN A 434 1.69 -2.72 -23.16
N ASP A 435 0.48 -2.33 -22.77
CA ASP A 435 -0.46 -1.77 -23.73
C ASP A 435 -0.30 -0.28 -23.94
N GLN A 436 -0.62 0.14 -25.16
CA GLN A 436 -0.41 1.51 -25.59
C GLN A 436 -1.17 2.53 -24.74
N LYS A 437 -2.41 2.24 -24.31
CA LYS A 437 -3.22 3.19 -23.53
C LYS A 437 -2.63 3.36 -22.14
N SER A 438 -2.28 2.27 -21.47
CA SER A 438 -1.64 2.29 -20.15
C SER A 438 -0.22 2.83 -20.21
N LEU A 439 0.56 2.55 -21.26
CA LEU A 439 1.89 3.13 -21.47
C LEU A 439 1.82 4.65 -21.64
N LYS A 440 0.86 5.15 -22.45
CA LYS A 440 0.61 6.60 -22.59
C LYS A 440 0.17 7.22 -21.27
N ARG A 441 -0.74 6.58 -20.53
CA ARG A 441 -1.16 7.03 -19.19
C ARG A 441 0.00 7.02 -18.20
N PHE A 442 0.84 5.99 -18.22
CA PHE A 442 2.04 5.89 -17.40
C PHE A 442 3.00 7.04 -17.69
N LYS A 443 3.29 7.31 -18.97
CA LYS A 443 4.12 8.46 -19.36
C LYS A 443 3.52 9.80 -18.91
N ASN A 444 2.21 9.98 -19.07
CA ASN A 444 1.57 11.25 -18.77
C ASN A 444 1.41 11.52 -17.28
N HIS A 445 1.26 10.47 -16.46
CA HIS A 445 0.93 10.61 -15.05
C HIS A 445 2.06 10.20 -14.10
N ILE A 446 3.01 9.36 -14.49
CA ILE A 446 4.02 8.82 -13.56
C ILE A 446 5.41 9.11 -14.10
N ASP A 447 5.69 8.60 -15.29
CA ASP A 447 6.97 8.73 -15.99
C ASP A 447 8.19 8.24 -15.16
N PHE A 448 9.40 8.56 -15.61
CA PHE A 448 10.64 8.34 -14.88
C PHE A 448 11.39 9.66 -14.70
N THR A 449 12.19 9.78 -13.65
CA THR A 449 13.16 10.87 -13.50
C THR A 449 14.37 10.66 -14.42
N ALA A 450 14.83 9.42 -14.59
CA ALA A 450 15.99 9.12 -15.42
C ALA A 450 15.71 9.41 -16.91
N LYS A 451 16.48 10.34 -17.50
CA LYS A 451 16.33 10.75 -18.91
C LYS A 451 16.51 9.57 -19.86
N GLY A 452 17.41 8.65 -19.52
CA GLY A 452 17.61 7.42 -20.28
C GLY A 452 16.38 6.50 -20.31
N LYS A 453 15.67 6.37 -19.17
CA LYS A 453 14.43 5.58 -19.08
C LYS A 453 13.29 6.28 -19.84
N GLN A 454 13.15 7.61 -19.72
CA GLN A 454 12.17 8.39 -20.49
C GLN A 454 12.33 8.20 -22.00
N LYS A 455 13.56 8.36 -22.53
CA LYS A 455 13.84 8.12 -23.97
C LYS A 455 13.49 6.70 -24.42
N ARG A 456 13.70 5.69 -23.55
CA ARG A 456 13.33 4.30 -23.84
C ARG A 456 11.81 4.10 -23.81
N LEU A 457 11.11 4.78 -22.90
CA LEU A 457 9.65 4.79 -22.82
C LEU A 457 9.03 5.45 -24.06
N ASP A 458 9.59 6.56 -24.54
CA ASP A 458 9.14 7.21 -25.78
C ASP A 458 9.26 6.30 -26.99
N LYS A 459 10.45 5.71 -27.17
CA LYS A 459 10.69 4.73 -28.24
C LYS A 459 9.79 3.52 -28.10
N LEU A 460 9.49 3.09 -26.88
CA LEU A 460 8.56 1.99 -26.62
C LEU A 460 7.15 2.37 -27.09
N ILE A 461 6.63 3.53 -26.67
CA ILE A 461 5.29 4.00 -27.04
C ILE A 461 5.16 4.08 -28.57
N GLN A 462 6.14 4.69 -29.25
CA GLN A 462 6.17 4.75 -30.73
C GLN A 462 6.13 3.35 -31.37
N LYS A 463 6.93 2.40 -30.87
CA LYS A 463 6.91 1.02 -31.36
C LYS A 463 5.59 0.30 -31.13
N THR A 464 4.82 0.74 -30.14
CA THR A 464 3.48 0.20 -29.85
C THR A 464 2.35 0.93 -30.59
N GLU A 465 2.63 2.00 -31.33
CA GLU A 465 1.58 2.77 -32.03
C GLU A 465 0.80 1.98 -33.07
N ASN A 466 1.50 1.09 -33.79
CA ASN A 466 0.89 0.22 -34.79
C ASN A 466 0.59 -1.18 -34.24
N LEU A 467 0.85 -1.40 -32.96
CA LEU A 467 0.50 -2.64 -32.30
C LEU A 467 -0.91 -2.49 -31.75
N ASN A 468 -1.87 -3.05 -32.49
CA ASN A 468 -3.13 -3.45 -31.91
C ASN A 468 -2.84 -4.57 -30.91
N PHE A 469 -2.40 -4.21 -29.70
CA PHE A 469 -2.72 -5.05 -28.55
C PHE A 469 -4.22 -5.24 -28.62
N ARG A 470 -4.67 -6.48 -28.84
CA ARG A 470 -6.09 -6.84 -28.71
C ARG A 470 -6.47 -6.62 -27.25
N TYR A 471 -6.71 -5.37 -26.88
CA TYR A 471 -7.74 -5.06 -25.92
C TYR A 471 -9.04 -5.29 -26.67
N SER A 472 -9.52 -6.52 -26.64
CA SER A 472 -10.97 -6.69 -26.78
C SER A 472 -11.58 -6.03 -25.54
N SER A 473 -11.88 -4.74 -25.64
CA SER A 473 -12.94 -4.17 -24.85
C SER A 473 -14.24 -4.43 -25.57
N SER A 474 -14.66 -5.68 -25.56
CA SER A 474 -15.98 -6.06 -26.06
C SER A 474 -16.63 -6.89 -24.96
N PRO A 475 -17.81 -6.50 -24.46
CA PRO A 475 -18.65 -7.45 -23.75
C PRO A 475 -19.11 -8.60 -24.68
N TYR A 476 -18.84 -8.51 -25.99
CA TYR A 476 -19.21 -9.45 -27.06
C TYR A 476 -18.03 -10.27 -27.63
N LYS A 477 -18.29 -11.48 -28.12
CA LYS A 477 -17.31 -12.31 -28.83
C LYS A 477 -17.05 -11.85 -30.28
N MET A 478 -15.82 -12.07 -30.73
CA MET A 478 -15.39 -11.84 -32.11
C MET A 478 -16.21 -12.61 -33.16
N ASN A 479 -16.89 -13.71 -32.82
CA ASN A 479 -17.78 -14.43 -33.75
C ASN A 479 -19.09 -13.71 -34.07
N TYR A 480 -19.63 -12.92 -33.13
CA TYR A 480 -20.76 -12.01 -33.39
C TYR A 480 -20.32 -10.91 -34.37
N LEU A 481 -19.12 -10.37 -34.16
CA LEU A 481 -18.46 -9.46 -35.10
C LEU A 481 -18.15 -10.15 -36.46
N TYR A 482 -17.77 -11.44 -36.44
CA TYR A 482 -17.44 -12.21 -37.65
C TYR A 482 -18.66 -12.56 -38.49
N HIS A 483 -19.77 -12.93 -37.86
CA HIS A 483 -21.00 -13.31 -38.55
C HIS A 483 -21.83 -12.12 -39.04
N ASN A 484 -21.81 -10.99 -38.32
CA ASN A 484 -22.64 -9.82 -38.63
C ASN A 484 -21.90 -8.67 -39.35
N TYR A 485 -20.57 -8.60 -39.29
CA TYR A 485 -19.81 -7.46 -39.81
C TYR A 485 -18.62 -7.79 -40.73
N LEU A 486 -18.17 -9.05 -40.80
CA LEU A 486 -16.98 -9.45 -41.59
C LEU A 486 -17.29 -10.44 -42.74
N LYS A 487 -18.56 -10.76 -43.02
CA LYS A 487 -18.96 -11.68 -44.11
C LYS A 487 -18.98 -11.08 -45.52
N HIS A 488 -18.74 -9.78 -45.72
CA HIS A 488 -18.91 -9.11 -47.03
C HIS A 488 -17.65 -8.88 -47.86
N THR A 489 -16.51 -9.44 -47.49
CA THR A 489 -15.37 -9.48 -48.42
C THR A 489 -15.34 -10.85 -49.07
N ASP A 490 -16.19 -11.04 -50.07
CA ASP A 490 -15.96 -12.04 -51.12
C ASP A 490 -14.65 -11.68 -51.82
N VAL A 491 -13.58 -12.38 -51.46
CA VAL A 491 -12.38 -12.41 -52.29
C VAL A 491 -12.46 -13.69 -53.09
N SER A 492 -13.19 -13.63 -54.21
CA SER A 492 -12.92 -14.51 -55.33
C SER A 492 -11.62 -14.04 -55.99
N THR A 493 -10.61 -14.91 -55.92
CA THR A 493 -9.31 -14.95 -56.65
C THR A 493 -8.82 -13.68 -57.34
#